data_AF-A0A846BCS5-F1
#
_entry.id   AF-A0A846BCS5-F1
#
_cell.length_a   1.000
_cell.length_b   1.000
_cell.length_c   1.000
_cell.angle_alpha   90.00
_cell.angle_beta   90.00
_cell.angle_gamma   90.00
#
_symmetry.space_group_name_H-M   'P 1'
#
loop_
_entity.id
_entity.type
_entity.pdbx_description
1 polymer ?
#
loop_
_entity_poly.entity_id
_entity_poly.type
_entity_poly.pdbx_seq_one_letter_code
_entity_poly.pdbx_strand_id
1 'polypeptide(L)'
;MAYSSAFFTGEKIQQKRQIKYVSRVKEKKRYVKRHSYFYMGLHGKDWVESLDFFEKIAESLMALSPHKRPNYKRGNRAATLIKCTL
;
A
#
# COMPACT_ATOMS: atom_id res chain seq x y z
N MET A 1 12.31 15.08 -11.58
CA MET A 1 12.44 13.61 -11.66
C MET A 1 11.66 12.87 -10.57
N ALA A 2 11.69 13.32 -9.30
CA ALA A 2 10.92 12.69 -8.22
C ALA A 2 9.39 12.70 -8.44
N TYR A 3 8.83 13.81 -8.93
CA TYR A 3 7.38 13.94 -9.17
C TYR A 3 6.86 12.94 -10.22
N SER A 4 7.51 12.86 -11.37
CA SER A 4 7.12 11.96 -12.47
C SER A 4 7.24 10.49 -12.07
N SER A 5 8.30 10.13 -11.35
CA SER A 5 8.47 8.77 -10.83
C SER A 5 7.30 8.38 -9.92
N ALA A 6 7.02 9.19 -8.90
CA ALA A 6 5.90 8.94 -7.98
C ALA A 6 4.54 8.93 -8.70
N PHE A 7 4.36 9.74 -9.75
CA PHE A 7 3.16 9.70 -10.58
C PHE A 7 2.99 8.32 -11.27
N PHE A 8 4.01 7.82 -11.99
CA PHE A 8 3.93 6.54 -12.67
C PHE A 8 3.78 5.36 -11.69
N THR A 9 4.47 5.42 -10.57
CA THR A 9 4.31 4.44 -9.49
C THR A 9 2.86 4.41 -8.98
N GLY A 10 2.27 5.57 -8.68
CA GLY A 10 0.89 5.65 -8.23
C GLY A 10 -0.12 5.12 -9.25
N GLU A 11 0.13 5.37 -10.54
CA GLU A 11 -0.68 4.80 -11.63
C GLU A 11 -0.59 3.27 -11.66
N LYS A 12 0.62 2.71 -11.56
CA LYS A 12 0.84 1.25 -11.51
C LYS A 12 0.20 0.60 -10.29
N ILE A 13 0.25 1.26 -9.11
CA ILE A 13 -0.43 0.79 -7.89
C ILE A 13 -1.95 0.73 -8.11
N GLN A 14 -2.52 1.73 -8.80
CA GLN A 14 -3.94 1.71 -9.18
C GLN A 14 -4.27 0.55 -10.12
N GLN A 15 -3.46 0.33 -11.15
CA GLN A 15 -3.65 -0.79 -12.10
C GLN A 15 -3.59 -2.15 -11.39
N LYS A 16 -2.69 -2.32 -10.42
CA LYS A 16 -2.58 -3.52 -9.58
C LYS A 16 -3.66 -3.66 -8.50
N ARG A 17 -4.62 -2.72 -8.42
CA ARG A 17 -5.74 -2.70 -7.46
C ARG A 17 -5.30 -2.72 -5.98
N GLN A 18 -4.12 -2.18 -5.66
CA GLN A 18 -3.60 -2.14 -4.29
C GLN A 18 -3.84 -0.82 -3.55
N ILE A 19 -4.59 0.12 -4.16
CA ILE A 19 -4.86 1.46 -3.60
C ILE A 19 -5.39 1.41 -2.17
N LYS A 20 -6.22 0.41 -1.84
CA LYS A 20 -6.85 0.28 -0.51
C LYS A 20 -5.87 0.15 0.66
N TYR A 21 -4.62 -0.22 0.41
CA TYR A 21 -3.57 -0.33 1.42
C TYR A 21 -2.80 0.99 1.60
N VAL A 22 -2.79 1.83 0.58
CA VAL A 22 -1.97 3.05 0.50
C VAL A 22 -2.80 4.30 0.73
N SER A 23 -4.08 4.29 0.33
CA SER A 23 -4.98 5.43 0.48
C SER A 23 -6.43 4.98 0.61
N ARG A 24 -7.29 5.92 1.01
CA ARG A 24 -8.73 5.65 1.11
C ARG A 24 -9.33 5.45 -0.28
N VAL A 25 -10.07 4.36 -0.43
CA VAL A 25 -10.84 4.07 -1.65
C VAL A 25 -11.87 5.18 -1.88
N LYS A 26 -12.11 5.50 -3.15
CA LYS A 26 -13.08 6.51 -3.58
C LYS A 26 -14.50 6.11 -3.12
N GLU A 27 -15.22 7.06 -2.52
CA GLU A 27 -16.60 6.87 -2.08
C GLU A 27 -17.56 6.72 -3.28
N LYS A 28 -18.62 5.91 -3.12
CA LYS A 28 -19.55 5.52 -4.19
C LYS A 28 -20.18 6.70 -4.95
N LYS A 29 -20.40 7.84 -4.29
CA LYS A 29 -21.05 9.04 -4.87
C LYS A 29 -20.08 10.13 -5.32
N ARG A 30 -18.78 9.97 -5.12
CA ARG A 30 -17.80 11.00 -5.48
C ARG A 30 -17.57 10.99 -6.99
N TYR A 31 -17.53 12.15 -7.64
CA TYR A 31 -17.20 12.23 -9.07
C TYR A 31 -15.68 12.23 -9.30
N VAL A 32 -14.94 13.00 -8.51
CA VAL A 32 -13.49 13.13 -8.63
C VAL A 32 -12.71 12.06 -7.85
N LYS A 33 -11.45 11.81 -8.24
CA LYS A 33 -10.51 11.01 -7.44
C LYS A 33 -10.27 11.70 -6.10
N ARG A 34 -10.04 10.92 -5.04
CA ARG A 34 -9.73 11.46 -3.70
C ARG A 34 -8.28 11.90 -3.58
N HIS A 35 -7.38 11.18 -4.24
CA HIS A 35 -5.95 11.43 -4.24
C HIS A 35 -5.41 11.39 -5.67
N SER A 36 -4.35 12.13 -5.92
CA SER A 36 -3.61 12.10 -7.19
C SER A 36 -2.74 10.86 -7.27
N TYR A 37 -2.28 10.52 -8.49
CA TYR A 37 -1.30 9.45 -8.66
C TYR A 37 0.00 9.73 -7.93
N PHE A 38 0.48 10.97 -7.96
CA PHE A 38 1.65 11.39 -7.18
C PHE A 38 1.51 11.05 -5.69
N TYR A 39 0.36 11.40 -5.07
CA TYR A 39 0.08 11.06 -3.68
C TYR A 39 0.11 9.55 -3.43
N MET A 40 -0.53 8.77 -4.31
CA MET A 40 -0.56 7.32 -4.20
C MET A 40 0.83 6.68 -4.34
N GLY A 41 1.71 7.22 -5.21
CA GLY A 41 3.07 6.72 -5.35
C GLY A 41 3.94 7.01 -4.14
N LEU A 42 3.85 8.23 -3.60
CA LEU A 42 4.60 8.62 -2.40
C LEU A 42 4.21 7.76 -1.20
N HIS A 43 2.92 7.69 -0.88
CA HIS A 43 2.44 6.89 0.24
C HIS A 43 2.61 5.38 0.01
N GLY A 44 2.69 4.93 -1.25
CA GLY A 44 2.96 3.53 -1.56
C GLY A 44 4.36 3.12 -1.11
N LYS A 45 5.33 4.02 -1.29
CA LYS A 45 6.69 3.85 -0.78
C LYS A 45 6.72 3.85 0.75
N ASP A 46 6.15 4.89 1.37
CA ASP A 46 6.12 5.03 2.84
C ASP A 46 5.49 3.80 3.51
N TRP A 47 4.44 3.25 2.90
CA TRP A 47 3.73 2.08 3.44
C TRP A 47 4.58 0.81 3.39
N VAL A 48 5.30 0.56 2.29
CA VAL A 48 6.22 -0.58 2.17
C VAL A 48 7.38 -0.44 3.15
N GLU A 49 8.00 0.74 3.22
CA GLU A 49 9.10 1.01 4.15
C GLU A 49 8.67 0.84 5.62
N SER A 50 7.45 1.26 5.96
CA SER A 50 6.90 1.04 7.30
C SER A 50 6.72 -0.45 7.61
N LEU A 51 6.24 -1.25 6.65
CA LEU A 51 6.09 -2.70 6.86
C LEU A 51 7.44 -3.40 7.05
N ASP A 52 8.44 -3.04 6.25
CA ASP A 52 9.80 -3.55 6.37
C ASP A 52 10.39 -3.16 7.75
N PHE A 53 10.15 -1.92 8.21
CA PHE A 53 10.62 -1.44 9.52
C PHE A 53 9.98 -2.18 10.70
N PHE A 54 8.68 -2.50 10.64
CA PHE A 54 7.93 -3.13 11.73
C PHE A 54 7.84 -4.66 11.63
N GLU A 55 8.52 -5.31 10.68
CA GLU A 55 8.38 -6.74 10.37
C GLU A 55 8.50 -7.62 11.62
N LYS A 56 9.59 -7.50 12.39
CA LYS A 56 9.85 -8.33 13.59
C LYS A 56 8.78 -8.18 14.68
N ILE A 57 8.29 -6.96 14.89
CA ILE A 57 7.22 -6.68 15.86
C ILE A 57 5.91 -7.29 15.36
N ALA A 58 5.60 -7.13 14.07
CA ALA A 58 4.42 -7.71 13.46
C ALA A 58 4.41 -9.25 13.54
N GLU A 59 5.55 -9.91 13.30
CA GLU A 59 5.70 -11.36 13.45
C GLU A 59 5.41 -11.82 14.89
N SER A 60 5.96 -11.10 15.87
CA SER A 60 5.73 -11.37 17.30
C SER A 60 4.24 -11.23 17.67
N LEU A 61 3.58 -10.18 17.17
CA LEU A 61 2.14 -9.98 17.35
C LEU A 61 1.32 -11.08 16.67
N MET A 62 1.75 -11.55 15.49
CA MET A 62 1.09 -12.65 14.78
C MET A 62 1.31 -14.02 15.45
N ALA A 63 2.39 -14.19 16.22
CA ALA A 63 2.58 -15.34 17.09
C ALA A 63 1.51 -15.37 18.19
N LEU A 64 1.25 -14.22 18.83
CA LEU A 64 0.25 -14.05 19.90
C LEU A 64 -1.20 -14.06 19.39
N SER A 65 -1.43 -13.63 18.14
CA SER A 65 -2.78 -13.54 17.54
C SER A 65 -2.90 -14.31 16.22
N PRO A 66 -2.86 -15.66 16.24
CA PRO A 66 -2.89 -16.47 15.01
C PRO A 66 -4.09 -16.20 14.10
N HIS A 67 -5.24 -15.89 14.69
CA HIS A 67 -6.47 -15.57 13.96
C HIS A 67 -6.37 -14.28 13.10
N LYS A 68 -5.39 -13.40 13.34
CA LYS A 68 -5.11 -12.20 12.53
C LYS A 68 -4.13 -12.47 11.38
N ARG A 69 -3.40 -13.59 11.39
CA ARG A 69 -2.42 -13.97 10.34
C ARG A 69 -2.96 -13.89 8.92
N PRO A 70 -4.22 -14.29 8.61
CA PRO A 70 -4.75 -14.15 7.26
C PRO A 70 -4.84 -12.70 6.78
N ASN A 71 -5.05 -11.73 7.69
CA ASN A 71 -5.06 -10.30 7.35
C ASN A 71 -3.64 -9.80 7.08
N TYR A 72 -2.70 -10.21 7.94
CA TYR A 72 -1.29 -9.86 7.81
C TYR A 72 -0.69 -10.39 6.50
N LYS A 73 -0.90 -11.68 6.17
CA LYS A 73 -0.46 -12.27 4.89
C LYS A 73 -1.03 -11.54 3.67
N ARG A 74 -2.29 -11.07 3.74
CA ARG A 74 -2.89 -10.25 2.68
C ARG A 74 -2.19 -8.90 2.55
N GLY A 75 -1.82 -8.28 3.67
CA GLY A 75 -0.98 -7.07 3.71
C GLY A 75 0.39 -7.31 3.06
N ASN A 76 1.11 -8.36 3.47
CA ASN A 76 2.43 -8.67 2.91
C ASN A 76 2.38 -8.92 1.40
N ARG A 77 1.37 -9.66 0.92
CA ARG A 77 1.16 -9.84 -0.53
C ARG A 77 0.95 -8.51 -1.25
N ALA A 78 0.17 -7.61 -0.67
CA ALA A 78 -0.04 -6.28 -1.24
C ALA A 78 1.26 -5.45 -1.25
N ALA A 79 2.07 -5.55 -0.19
CA ALA A 79 3.39 -4.92 -0.10
C ALA A 79 4.32 -5.41 -1.20
N THR A 80 4.41 -6.72 -1.44
CA THR A 80 5.19 -7.28 -2.56
C THR A 80 4.72 -6.71 -3.89
N LEU A 81 3.40 -6.66 -4.12
CA LEU A 81 2.84 -6.15 -5.38
C LEU A 81 3.13 -4.66 -5.59
N ILE A 82 3.10 -3.86 -4.53
CA ILE A 82 3.44 -2.43 -4.53
C ILE A 82 4.95 -2.25 -4.71
N LYS A 83 5.80 -3.03 -4.05
CA LYS A 83 7.26 -2.99 -4.19
C LYS A 83 7.71 -3.23 -5.63
N CYS A 84 7.02 -4.11 -6.38
CA CYS A 84 7.22 -4.30 -7.82
C CYS A 84 6.70 -3.13 -8.71
N THR A 85 6.28 -2.00 -8.14
CA THR A 85 5.87 -0.78 -8.88
C THR A 85 6.71 0.45 -8.53
N LEU A 86 7.44 0.39 -7.41
CA LEU A 86 8.45 1.36 -7.01
C LEU A 86 9.66 1.21 -7.94
#